data_AF-A0A951GK62-F1
#
_entry.id   AF-A0A951GK62-F1
#
_cell.length_a   1.000
_cell.length_b   1.000
_cell.length_c   1.000
_cell.angle_alpha   90.00
_cell.angle_beta   90.00
_cell.angle_gamma   90.00
#
_symmetry.space_group_name_H-M   'P 1'
#
loop_
_entity.id
_entity.type
_entity.pdbx_description
1 polymer ?
#
loop_
_entity_poly.entity_id
_entity_poly.type
_entity_poly.pdbx_seq_one_letter_code
_entity_poly.pdbx_strand_id
1 'polypeptide(L)'
;MADELPTAARVADPGIRALYRLENRWQAWLDVEAALAIAQADLGIIPREAAEAIAKSAHYELLDRARLDEGFARTGHTIVPLVWELSRVTGEKHGGWVHWGATTQNITQTGDLLVLRQAHRIFLKQIADALTAAADLAERSADMPLPGRTHGQHALPATFGYKVAVWIDELIRHSERFRQAAPRIFVAMLGGGAGTYASLGENGPKVQAGIGRYLGFGSMNVPSRVILDHLGENICLLGMLAASVGRIGREIYTLMKTEFGEVEEPVPPGTVGSSTMPQKRNPKLCQDI
;
A
#
# COMPACT_ATOMS: atom_id res chain seq x y z
N MET A 1 0.81 20.18 -12.32
CA MET A 1 1.52 19.84 -13.56
C MET A 1 2.22 18.53 -13.31
N ALA A 2 1.85 17.48 -14.04
CA ALA A 2 2.49 16.18 -13.93
C ALA A 2 3.85 16.27 -14.62
N ASP A 3 4.92 16.44 -13.85
CA ASP A 3 6.26 16.00 -14.27
C ASP A 3 6.28 14.47 -14.20
N GLU A 4 5.54 13.83 -15.10
CA GLU A 4 5.78 12.41 -15.36
C GLU A 4 7.03 12.34 -16.21
N LEU A 5 8.13 11.90 -15.58
CA LEU A 5 9.36 11.53 -16.27
C LEU A 5 9.01 10.73 -17.53
N PRO A 6 9.71 10.89 -18.66
CA PRO A 6 9.49 10.08 -19.87
C PRO A 6 9.54 8.57 -19.63
N THR A 7 10.12 8.14 -18.51
CA THR A 7 10.23 6.74 -18.07
C THR A 7 9.05 6.28 -17.20
N ALA A 8 8.19 7.17 -16.72
CA ALA A 8 7.06 6.84 -15.85
C ALA A 8 6.05 5.91 -16.53
N ALA A 9 5.99 5.91 -17.87
CA ALA A 9 5.16 5.01 -18.67
C ALA A 9 5.79 3.62 -18.91
N ARG A 10 7.06 3.39 -18.52
CA ARG A 10 7.74 2.09 -18.71
C ARG A 10 7.25 1.02 -17.74
N VAL A 11 6.90 1.43 -16.53
CA VAL A 11 6.34 0.55 -15.51
C VAL A 11 4.84 0.78 -15.45
N ALA A 12 4.07 -0.24 -15.81
CA ALA A 12 2.62 -0.19 -15.71
C ALA A 12 2.23 0.01 -14.23
N ASP A 13 1.38 1.00 -13.97
CA ASP A 13 0.84 1.22 -12.62
C ASP A 13 -0.28 0.21 -12.35
N PRO A 14 -0.13 -0.70 -11.37
CA PRO A 14 -1.20 -1.65 -11.00
C PRO A 14 -2.35 -0.97 -10.22
N GLY A 15 -2.40 0.36 -10.19
CA GLY A 15 -3.38 1.18 -9.48
C GLY A 15 -2.83 1.84 -8.22
N ILE A 16 -1.52 1.75 -7.94
CA ILE A 16 -0.88 2.31 -6.75
C ILE A 16 -0.93 3.83 -6.79
N ARG A 17 -0.64 4.48 -7.93
CA ARG A 17 -0.62 5.96 -7.98
C ARG A 17 -1.99 6.54 -7.65
N ALA A 18 -3.06 5.88 -8.12
CA ALA A 18 -4.42 6.30 -7.81
C ALA A 18 -4.67 6.31 -6.30
N LEU A 19 -4.24 5.28 -5.57
CA LEU A 19 -4.43 5.19 -4.11
C LEU A 19 -3.83 6.37 -3.34
N TYR A 20 -2.71 6.90 -3.80
CA TYR A 20 -1.99 8.00 -3.14
C TYR A 20 -2.40 9.41 -3.65
N ARG A 21 -3.43 9.51 -4.48
CA ARG A 21 -4.06 10.81 -4.79
C ARG A 21 -4.69 11.41 -3.54
N LEU A 22 -4.72 12.74 -3.49
CA LEU A 22 -5.17 13.48 -2.32
C LEU A 22 -6.61 13.14 -1.95
N GLU A 23 -7.47 12.99 -2.94
CA GLU A 23 -8.89 12.68 -2.79
C GLU A 23 -9.10 11.31 -2.11
N ASN A 24 -8.30 10.31 -2.49
CA ASN A 24 -8.36 8.98 -1.87
C ASN A 24 -7.83 8.99 -0.43
N ARG A 25 -6.83 9.81 -0.14
CA ARG A 25 -6.35 9.99 1.24
C ARG A 25 -7.40 10.68 2.11
N TRP A 26 -8.07 11.71 1.58
CA TRP A 26 -9.16 12.38 2.27
C TRP A 26 -10.33 11.43 2.50
N GLN A 27 -10.71 10.61 1.52
CA GLN A 27 -11.74 9.58 1.72
C GLN A 27 -11.34 8.62 2.83
N ALA A 28 -10.09 8.14 2.86
CA ALA A 28 -9.62 7.28 3.94
C ALA A 28 -9.69 7.95 5.32
N TRP A 29 -9.47 9.27 5.41
CA TRP A 29 -9.65 10.02 6.67
C TRP A 29 -11.13 10.12 7.06
N LEU A 30 -12.02 10.35 6.10
CA LEU A 30 -13.48 10.35 6.31
C LEU A 30 -13.99 8.98 6.78
N ASP A 31 -13.47 7.88 6.21
CA ASP A 31 -13.79 6.52 6.64
C ASP A 31 -13.46 6.29 8.13
N VAL A 32 -12.34 6.88 8.61
CA VAL A 32 -11.95 6.82 10.02
C VAL A 32 -12.86 7.69 10.89
N GLU A 33 -13.26 8.87 10.43
CA GLU A 33 -14.24 9.73 11.14
C GLU A 33 -15.59 9.01 11.30
N ALA A 34 -16.08 8.35 10.25
CA ALA A 34 -17.29 7.54 10.30
C ALA A 34 -17.14 6.38 11.30
N ALA A 35 -16.03 5.63 11.23
CA ALA A 35 -15.76 4.53 12.16
C ALA A 35 -15.66 4.99 13.62
N LEU A 36 -15.06 6.16 13.86
CA LEU A 36 -14.99 6.81 15.17
C LEU A 36 -16.39 7.12 15.70
N ALA A 37 -17.22 7.79 14.90
CA ALA A 37 -18.56 8.19 15.32
C ALA A 37 -19.43 6.96 15.65
N ILE A 38 -19.41 5.93 14.81
CA ILE A 38 -20.16 4.69 15.04
C ILE A 38 -19.65 3.96 16.30
N ALA A 39 -18.33 3.85 16.47
CA ALA A 39 -17.74 3.23 17.66
C ALA A 39 -18.10 3.97 18.96
N GLN A 40 -18.21 5.29 18.91
CA GLN A 40 -18.65 6.11 20.04
C GLN A 40 -20.14 5.93 20.34
N ALA A 41 -21.00 5.86 19.32
CA ALA A 41 -22.42 5.61 19.49
C ALA A 41 -22.72 4.21 20.04
N ASP A 42 -21.93 3.19 19.68
CA ASP A 42 -22.02 1.84 20.27
C ASP A 42 -21.80 1.84 21.79
N LEU A 43 -21.09 2.83 22.31
CA LEU A 43 -20.78 3.01 23.73
C LEU A 43 -21.63 4.10 24.39
N GLY A 44 -22.58 4.70 23.65
CA GLY A 44 -23.43 5.78 24.15
C GLY A 44 -22.70 7.11 24.42
N ILE A 45 -21.51 7.31 23.84
CA ILE A 45 -20.71 8.54 24.01
C ILE A 45 -21.30 9.70 23.20
N ILE A 46 -21.81 9.40 22.00
CA ILE A 46 -22.53 10.34 21.14
C ILE A 46 -23.90 9.75 20.76
N PRO A 47 -24.90 10.58 20.40
CA PRO A 47 -26.20 10.08 19.94
C PRO A 47 -26.06 9.18 18.69
N ARG A 48 -26.87 8.11 18.61
CA ARG A 48 -26.86 7.18 17.46
C ARG A 48 -27.15 7.90 16.14
N GLU A 49 -28.13 8.79 16.15
CA GLU A 49 -28.55 9.57 14.99
C GLU A 49 -27.42 10.50 14.50
N ALA A 50 -26.57 10.99 15.43
CA ALA A 50 -25.40 11.79 15.06
C ALA A 50 -24.36 10.93 14.34
N ALA A 51 -24.05 9.73 14.86
CA ALA A 51 -23.12 8.81 14.22
C ALA A 51 -23.58 8.39 12.82
N GLU A 52 -24.87 8.09 12.65
CA GLU A 52 -25.45 7.74 11.35
C GLU A 52 -25.39 8.91 10.36
N ALA A 53 -25.68 10.13 10.81
CA ALA A 53 -25.57 11.32 9.98
C ALA A 53 -24.13 11.58 9.52
N ILE A 54 -23.15 11.43 10.42
CA ILE A 54 -21.72 11.57 10.11
C ILE A 54 -21.29 10.51 9.11
N ALA A 55 -21.61 9.24 9.36
CA ALA A 55 -21.24 8.13 8.49
C ALA A 55 -21.83 8.29 7.07
N LYS A 56 -23.08 8.74 6.96
CA LYS A 56 -23.73 9.03 5.68
C LYS A 56 -23.10 10.22 4.94
N SER A 57 -22.48 11.14 5.66
CA SER A 57 -21.86 12.36 5.11
C SER A 57 -20.36 12.18 4.81
N ALA A 58 -19.74 11.09 5.27
CA ALA A 58 -18.31 10.81 5.18
C ALA A 58 -17.88 10.31 3.78
N HIS A 59 -18.34 11.02 2.74
CA HIS A 59 -18.01 10.74 1.34
C HIS A 59 -17.43 11.99 0.70
N TYR A 60 -16.24 11.87 0.11
CA TYR A 60 -15.52 12.98 -0.49
C TYR A 60 -16.35 13.70 -1.56
N GLU A 61 -17.15 12.96 -2.35
CA GLU A 61 -18.03 13.57 -3.36
C GLU A 61 -19.11 14.51 -2.80
N LEU A 62 -19.38 14.45 -1.49
CA LEU A 62 -20.35 15.34 -0.83
C LEU A 62 -19.71 16.63 -0.30
N LEU A 63 -18.37 16.71 -0.27
CA LEU A 63 -17.62 17.85 0.24
C LEU A 63 -17.34 18.87 -0.88
N ASP A 64 -17.26 20.15 -0.52
CA ASP A 64 -16.89 21.21 -1.44
C ASP A 64 -15.35 21.38 -1.50
N ARG A 65 -14.76 21.04 -2.65
CA ARG A 65 -13.32 21.15 -2.87
C ARG A 65 -12.79 22.58 -2.73
N ALA A 66 -13.51 23.59 -3.21
CA ALA A 66 -13.03 24.96 -3.15
C ALA A 66 -12.93 25.45 -1.70
N ARG A 67 -13.89 25.06 -0.85
CA ARG A 67 -13.87 25.35 0.59
C ARG A 67 -12.73 24.64 1.31
N LEU A 68 -12.46 23.39 0.94
CA LEU A 68 -11.31 22.65 1.47
C LEU A 68 -10.00 23.35 1.14
N ASP A 69 -9.78 23.68 -0.14
CA ASP A 69 -8.55 24.33 -0.60
C ASP A 69 -8.35 25.70 0.07
N GLU A 70 -9.40 26.53 0.16
CA GLU A 70 -9.37 27.81 0.90
C GLU A 70 -9.04 27.60 2.38
N GLY A 71 -9.70 26.63 3.02
CA GLY A 71 -9.48 26.30 4.42
C GLY A 71 -8.05 25.82 4.69
N PHE A 72 -7.49 24.98 3.83
CA PHE A 72 -6.11 24.49 3.94
C PHE A 72 -5.11 25.64 3.75
N ALA A 73 -5.31 26.49 2.74
CA ALA A 73 -4.47 27.67 2.51
C ALA A 73 -4.50 28.64 3.70
N ARG A 74 -5.66 28.82 4.33
CA ARG A 74 -5.84 29.72 5.47
C ARG A 74 -5.26 29.18 6.78
N THR A 75 -5.45 27.89 7.06
CA THR A 75 -5.14 27.31 8.38
C THR A 75 -3.75 26.70 8.48
N GLY A 76 -3.20 26.21 7.36
CA GLY A 76 -1.99 25.39 7.36
C GLY A 76 -2.12 24.07 8.12
N HIS A 77 -3.33 23.68 8.53
CA HIS A 77 -3.57 22.50 9.37
C HIS A 77 -3.93 21.27 8.54
N THR A 78 -3.41 20.10 8.92
CA THR A 78 -3.50 18.85 8.14
C THR A 78 -4.92 18.36 7.80
N ILE A 79 -5.88 18.44 8.73
CA ILE A 79 -7.24 17.88 8.51
C ILE A 79 -8.39 18.81 8.91
N VAL A 80 -8.12 19.90 9.62
CA VAL A 80 -9.18 20.74 10.21
C VAL A 80 -10.18 21.25 9.17
N PRO A 81 -9.76 21.72 7.98
CA PRO A 81 -10.69 22.06 6.90
C PRO A 81 -11.59 20.90 6.47
N LEU A 82 -11.06 19.67 6.44
CA LEU A 82 -11.84 18.46 6.12
C LEU A 82 -12.90 18.18 7.19
N VAL A 83 -12.52 18.31 8.47
CA VAL A 83 -13.45 18.15 9.61
C VAL A 83 -14.55 19.20 9.58
N TRP A 84 -14.23 20.46 9.29
CA TRP A 84 -15.22 21.53 9.17
C TRP A 84 -16.21 21.28 8.03
N GLU A 85 -15.71 20.82 6.88
CA GLU A 85 -16.57 20.57 5.74
C GLU A 85 -17.46 19.33 5.97
N LEU A 86 -16.93 18.27 6.60
CA LEU A 86 -17.73 17.13 7.04
C LEU A 86 -18.82 17.55 8.06
N SER A 87 -18.48 18.40 9.02
CA SER A 87 -19.43 18.97 9.99
C SER A 87 -20.54 19.76 9.29
N ARG A 88 -20.18 20.58 8.30
CA ARG A 88 -21.14 21.35 7.49
C ARG A 88 -22.12 20.46 6.72
N VAL A 89 -21.61 19.42 6.05
CA VAL A 89 -22.44 18.48 5.27
C VAL A 89 -23.31 17.61 6.17
N THR A 90 -22.80 17.23 7.34
CA THR A 90 -23.57 16.51 8.39
C THR A 90 -24.76 17.34 8.90
N GLY A 91 -24.63 18.67 8.89
CA GLY A 91 -25.67 19.62 9.26
C GLY A 91 -25.66 20.01 10.73
N GLU A 92 -26.21 21.19 11.03
CA GLU A 92 -26.10 21.86 12.34
C GLU A 92 -26.49 20.99 13.54
N LYS A 93 -27.53 20.16 13.39
CA LYS A 93 -28.04 19.28 14.45
C LYS A 93 -27.00 18.25 14.93
N HIS A 94 -26.15 17.74 14.04
CA HIS A 94 -25.26 16.61 14.31
C HIS A 94 -23.77 16.92 14.05
N GLY A 95 -23.45 17.99 13.32
CA GLY A 95 -22.09 18.36 12.91
C GLY A 95 -21.14 18.66 14.08
N GLY A 96 -21.65 19.04 15.24
CA GLY A 96 -20.85 19.25 16.45
C GLY A 96 -20.21 17.98 17.04
N TRP A 97 -20.67 16.80 16.61
CA TRP A 97 -20.10 15.50 17.04
C TRP A 97 -18.99 14.98 16.12
N VAL A 98 -18.74 15.63 14.98
CA VAL A 98 -17.64 15.25 14.08
C VAL A 98 -16.30 15.42 14.82
N HIS A 99 -15.39 14.46 14.66
CA HIS A 99 -14.06 14.46 15.28
C HIS A 99 -14.07 14.43 16.82
N TRP A 100 -15.17 14.02 17.46
CA TRP A 100 -15.32 14.11 18.91
C TRP A 100 -14.24 13.33 19.67
N GLY A 101 -13.48 14.04 20.51
CA GLY A 101 -12.45 13.45 21.37
C GLY A 101 -11.21 12.89 20.65
N ALA A 102 -11.14 12.99 19.32
CA ALA A 102 -9.98 12.59 18.54
C ALA A 102 -8.95 13.74 18.41
N THR A 103 -7.77 13.39 17.93
CA THR A 103 -6.79 14.37 17.42
C THR A 103 -6.44 14.03 15.98
N THR A 104 -5.87 14.98 15.26
CA THR A 104 -5.46 14.84 13.85
C THR A 104 -4.71 13.54 13.56
N GLN A 105 -3.71 13.20 14.37
CA GLN A 105 -2.89 12.00 14.16
C GLN A 105 -3.69 10.69 14.26
N ASN A 106 -4.74 10.64 15.09
CA ASN A 106 -5.59 9.45 15.20
C ASN A 106 -6.28 9.14 13.86
N ILE A 107 -6.73 10.19 13.17
CA ILE A 107 -7.43 10.09 11.89
C ILE A 107 -6.43 9.87 10.75
N THR A 108 -5.40 10.71 10.66
CA THR A 108 -4.47 10.68 9.53
C THR A 108 -3.66 9.38 9.49
N GLN A 109 -3.14 8.92 10.62
CA GLN A 109 -2.31 7.71 10.64
C GLN A 109 -3.14 6.46 10.38
N THR A 110 -4.33 6.35 10.99
CA THR A 110 -5.25 5.23 10.71
C THR A 110 -5.70 5.24 9.25
N GLY A 111 -5.99 6.40 8.67
CA GLY A 111 -6.39 6.50 7.26
C GLY A 111 -5.24 6.26 6.28
N ASP A 112 -4.02 6.70 6.59
CA ASP A 112 -2.85 6.34 5.79
C ASP A 112 -2.60 4.82 5.80
N LEU A 113 -2.91 4.12 6.92
CA LEU A 113 -2.90 2.66 6.97
C LEU A 113 -4.02 2.02 6.14
N LEU A 114 -5.18 2.66 5.97
CA LEU A 114 -6.23 2.18 5.04
C LEU A 114 -5.72 2.19 3.60
N VAL A 115 -5.07 3.28 3.18
CA VAL A 115 -4.44 3.39 1.86
C VAL A 115 -3.33 2.35 1.71
N LEU A 116 -2.48 2.19 2.73
CA LEU A 116 -1.42 1.18 2.73
C LEU A 116 -1.98 -0.25 2.63
N ARG A 117 -3.10 -0.57 3.29
CA ARG A 117 -3.74 -1.89 3.18
C ARG A 117 -4.24 -2.16 1.77
N GLN A 118 -4.75 -1.15 1.07
CA GLN A 118 -5.14 -1.28 -0.33
C GLN A 118 -3.93 -1.60 -1.21
N ALA A 119 -2.82 -0.88 -1.03
CA ALA A 119 -1.55 -1.17 -1.71
C ALA A 119 -0.99 -2.56 -1.36
N HIS A 120 -1.06 -2.96 -0.10
CA HIS A 120 -0.63 -4.28 0.39
C HIS A 120 -1.37 -5.43 -0.32
N ARG A 121 -2.69 -5.26 -0.58
CA ARG A 121 -3.48 -6.24 -1.36
C ARG A 121 -3.02 -6.31 -2.82
N ILE A 122 -2.68 -5.18 -3.43
CA ILE A 122 -2.12 -5.14 -4.78
C ILE A 122 -0.79 -5.90 -4.83
N PHE A 123 0.12 -5.65 -3.88
CA PHE A 123 1.39 -6.39 -3.82
C PHE A 123 1.20 -7.89 -3.65
N LEU A 124 0.32 -8.33 -2.75
CA LEU A 124 0.01 -9.75 -2.58
C LEU A 124 -0.56 -10.37 -3.87
N LYS A 125 -1.41 -9.65 -4.60
CA LYS A 125 -1.91 -10.09 -5.91
C LYS A 125 -0.78 -10.20 -6.93
N GLN A 126 0.08 -9.20 -7.05
CA GLN A 126 1.20 -9.23 -8.00
C GLN A 126 2.19 -10.36 -7.70
N ILE A 127 2.44 -10.63 -6.40
CA ILE A 127 3.25 -11.80 -5.99
C ILE A 127 2.56 -13.09 -6.43
N ALA A 128 1.24 -13.22 -6.26
CA ALA A 128 0.49 -14.40 -6.70
C ALA A 128 0.50 -14.58 -8.22
N ASP A 129 0.36 -13.50 -8.98
CA ASP A 129 0.44 -13.52 -10.44
C ASP A 129 1.85 -13.94 -10.90
N ALA A 130 2.90 -13.40 -10.26
CA ALA A 130 4.29 -13.77 -10.52
C ALA A 130 4.58 -15.23 -10.16
N LEU A 131 4.07 -15.73 -9.04
CA LEU A 131 4.17 -17.14 -8.65
C LEU A 131 3.51 -18.07 -9.67
N THR A 132 2.34 -17.69 -10.18
CA THR A 132 1.62 -18.47 -11.21
C THR A 132 2.43 -18.55 -12.50
N ALA A 133 2.94 -17.42 -12.98
CA ALA A 133 3.77 -17.38 -14.18
C ALA A 133 5.11 -18.12 -13.99
N ALA A 134 5.72 -18.00 -12.81
CA ALA A 134 6.96 -18.69 -12.48
C ALA A 134 6.75 -20.21 -12.38
N ALA A 135 5.63 -20.68 -11.83
CA ALA A 135 5.31 -22.11 -11.76
C ALA A 135 5.22 -22.74 -13.15
N ASP A 136 4.43 -22.13 -14.03
CA ASP A 136 4.30 -22.53 -15.43
C ASP A 136 5.65 -22.52 -16.17
N LEU A 137 6.48 -21.49 -15.96
CA LEU A 137 7.82 -21.42 -16.52
C LEU A 137 8.74 -22.51 -15.96
N ALA A 138 8.69 -22.78 -14.65
CA ALA A 138 9.49 -23.81 -13.99
C ALA A 138 9.16 -25.20 -14.52
N GLU A 139 7.87 -25.51 -14.70
CA GLU A 139 7.41 -26.79 -15.26
C GLU A 139 7.85 -26.98 -16.71
N ARG A 140 7.60 -25.99 -17.57
CA ARG A 140 7.99 -26.08 -18.99
C ARG A 140 9.50 -26.21 -19.21
N SER A 141 10.28 -25.70 -18.27
CA SER A 141 11.74 -25.67 -18.36
C SER A 141 12.44 -26.64 -17.40
N ALA A 142 11.68 -27.55 -16.79
CA ALA A 142 12.16 -28.51 -15.79
C ALA A 142 13.33 -29.34 -16.29
N ASP A 143 13.30 -29.73 -17.57
CA ASP A 143 14.32 -30.56 -18.23
C ASP A 143 15.22 -29.78 -19.19
N MET A 144 15.18 -28.44 -19.19
CA MET A 144 16.03 -27.61 -20.06
C MET A 144 17.41 -27.43 -19.41
N PRO A 145 18.47 -28.13 -19.86
CA PRO A 145 19.76 -28.05 -19.21
C PRO A 145 20.43 -26.70 -19.44
N LEU A 146 21.14 -26.21 -18.43
CA LEU A 146 22.01 -25.04 -18.52
C LEU A 146 23.26 -25.27 -17.66
N PRO A 147 24.38 -24.59 -17.97
CA PRO A 147 25.54 -24.61 -17.08
C PRO A 147 25.19 -23.86 -15.78
N GLY A 148 25.30 -24.54 -14.64
CA GLY A 148 25.29 -23.84 -13.35
C GLY A 148 26.37 -22.77 -13.33
N ARG A 149 26.14 -21.66 -12.62
CA ARG A 149 27.13 -20.57 -12.53
C ARG A 149 27.39 -20.19 -11.09
N THR A 150 28.64 -20.34 -10.65
CA THR A 150 29.13 -19.92 -9.32
C THR A 150 30.29 -18.96 -9.52
N HIS A 151 30.27 -17.79 -8.88
CA HIS A 151 31.26 -16.72 -9.11
C HIS A 151 31.39 -16.31 -10.60
N GLY A 152 30.31 -16.47 -11.38
CA GLY A 152 30.32 -16.22 -12.82
C GLY A 152 31.05 -17.28 -13.68
N GLN A 153 31.53 -18.36 -13.07
CA GLN A 153 32.18 -19.48 -13.77
C GLN A 153 31.21 -20.65 -13.95
N HIS A 154 31.39 -21.41 -15.03
CA HIS A 154 30.63 -22.65 -15.23
C HIS A 154 30.89 -23.64 -14.09
N ALA A 155 29.80 -24.19 -13.57
CA ALA A 155 29.76 -25.21 -12.54
C ALA A 155 29.06 -26.46 -13.09
N LEU A 156 28.60 -27.36 -12.20
CA LEU A 156 27.85 -28.54 -12.59
C LEU A 156 26.56 -28.17 -13.36
N PRO A 157 26.07 -29.06 -14.26
CA PRO A 157 24.80 -28.85 -14.95
C PRO A 157 23.64 -28.62 -13.98
N ALA A 158 22.72 -27.76 -14.37
CA ALA A 158 21.43 -27.52 -13.74
C ALA A 158 20.35 -27.46 -14.82
N THR A 159 19.10 -27.17 -14.43
CA THR A 159 18.04 -26.85 -15.40
C THR A 159 17.52 -25.44 -15.19
N PHE A 160 16.94 -24.85 -16.25
CA PHE A 160 16.32 -23.53 -16.12
C PHE A 160 15.13 -23.59 -15.16
N GLY A 161 14.34 -24.67 -15.19
CA GLY A 161 13.23 -24.87 -14.28
C GLY A 161 13.66 -24.90 -12.81
N TYR A 162 14.79 -25.54 -12.49
CA TYR A 162 15.37 -25.48 -11.14
C TYR A 162 15.69 -24.04 -10.72
N LYS A 163 16.26 -23.22 -11.60
CA LYS A 163 16.55 -21.80 -11.31
C LYS A 163 15.28 -21.01 -11.00
N VAL A 164 14.22 -21.23 -11.77
CA VAL A 164 12.91 -20.59 -11.54
C VAL A 164 12.26 -21.10 -10.24
N ALA A 165 12.41 -22.39 -9.91
CA ALA A 165 11.93 -22.94 -8.65
C ALA A 165 12.56 -22.26 -7.42
N VAL A 166 13.83 -21.88 -7.49
CA VAL A 166 14.48 -21.07 -6.44
C VAL A 166 13.82 -19.69 -6.30
N TRP A 167 13.39 -19.07 -7.40
CA TRP A 167 12.67 -17.79 -7.36
C TRP A 167 11.29 -17.94 -6.73
N ILE A 168 10.56 -19.01 -7.08
CA ILE A 168 9.25 -19.35 -6.48
C ILE A 168 9.37 -19.48 -4.96
N ASP A 169 10.35 -20.24 -4.49
CA ASP A 169 10.58 -20.48 -3.06
C ASP A 169 10.85 -19.17 -2.28
N GLU A 170 11.59 -18.22 -2.87
CA GLU A 170 11.77 -16.89 -2.29
C GLU A 170 10.48 -16.04 -2.28
N LEU A 171 9.71 -16.05 -3.37
CA LEU A 171 8.47 -15.29 -3.47
C LEU A 171 7.38 -15.81 -2.53
N ILE A 172 7.30 -17.13 -2.30
CA ILE A 172 6.40 -17.73 -1.30
C ILE A 172 6.72 -17.18 0.09
N ARG A 173 8.01 -17.14 0.48
CA ARG A 173 8.43 -16.56 1.77
C ARG A 173 8.06 -15.09 1.89
N HIS A 174 8.16 -14.30 0.82
CA HIS A 174 7.71 -12.91 0.85
C HIS A 174 6.20 -12.79 1.02
N SER A 175 5.42 -13.59 0.28
CA SER A 175 3.96 -13.65 0.44
C SER A 175 3.57 -13.95 1.89
N GLU A 176 4.26 -14.90 2.52
CA GLU A 176 4.04 -15.26 3.92
C GLU A 176 4.40 -14.13 4.88
N ARG A 177 5.57 -13.49 4.71
CA ARG A 177 5.98 -12.33 5.54
C ARG A 177 4.96 -11.19 5.50
N PHE A 178 4.42 -10.88 4.32
CA PHE A 178 3.37 -9.87 4.17
C PHE A 178 2.12 -10.24 4.97
N ARG A 179 1.64 -11.48 4.85
CA ARG A 179 0.47 -11.96 5.60
C ARG A 179 0.69 -11.95 7.10
N GLN A 180 1.86 -12.40 7.56
CA GLN A 180 2.22 -12.44 8.98
C GLN A 180 2.34 -11.06 9.61
N ALA A 181 2.78 -10.05 8.84
CA ALA A 181 2.94 -8.68 9.31
C ALA A 181 1.65 -7.87 9.29
N ALA A 182 0.69 -8.21 8.42
CA ALA A 182 -0.60 -7.53 8.32
C ALA A 182 -1.28 -7.22 9.68
N PRO A 183 -1.42 -8.14 10.65
CA PRO A 183 -2.04 -7.83 11.94
C PRO A 183 -1.23 -6.86 12.82
N ARG A 184 0.09 -6.73 12.61
CA ARG A 184 0.95 -5.76 13.32
C ARG A 184 0.95 -4.39 12.64
N ILE A 185 0.83 -4.38 11.31
CA ILE A 185 0.82 -3.16 10.49
C ILE A 185 -0.53 -2.44 10.58
N PHE A 186 -1.63 -3.18 10.44
CA PHE A 186 -2.96 -2.61 10.26
C PHE A 186 -3.72 -2.52 11.58
N VAL A 187 -3.42 -1.47 12.34
CA VAL A 187 -4.02 -1.17 13.65
C VAL A 187 -4.71 0.19 13.64
N ALA A 188 -5.86 0.28 14.31
CA ALA A 188 -6.53 1.55 14.57
C ALA A 188 -5.79 2.32 15.66
N MET A 189 -5.60 3.63 15.43
CA MET A 189 -4.90 4.51 16.34
C MET A 189 -5.85 5.51 16.99
N LEU A 190 -5.98 5.44 18.31
CA LEU A 190 -6.73 6.43 19.08
C LEU A 190 -6.00 6.70 20.38
N GLY A 191 -5.89 7.95 20.78
CA GLY A 191 -5.26 8.33 22.05
C GLY A 191 -5.52 9.77 22.48
N GLY A 192 -6.24 10.56 21.67
CA GLY A 192 -6.44 11.97 21.91
C GLY A 192 -5.15 12.78 21.79
N GLY A 193 -5.21 14.05 22.19
CA GLY A 193 -4.13 15.03 21.95
C GLY A 193 -2.76 14.67 22.52
N ALA A 194 -2.69 13.85 23.57
CA ALA A 194 -1.43 13.44 24.20
C ALA A 194 -1.15 11.92 24.12
N GLY A 195 -2.05 11.12 23.55
CA GLY A 195 -1.94 9.66 23.58
C GLY A 195 -2.34 9.03 24.93
N THR A 196 -3.17 9.69 25.74
CA THR A 196 -3.54 9.24 27.10
C THR A 196 -5.01 8.90 27.25
N TYR A 197 -5.79 9.00 26.17
CA TYR A 197 -7.26 8.90 26.18
C TYR A 197 -7.97 9.95 27.07
N ALA A 198 -7.31 11.02 27.50
CA ALA A 198 -7.92 12.00 28.42
C ALA A 198 -9.28 12.56 27.97
N SER A 199 -9.50 12.69 26.65
CA SER A 199 -10.77 13.13 26.05
C SER A 199 -11.90 12.10 26.11
N LEU A 200 -11.58 10.81 26.27
CA LEU A 200 -12.55 9.68 26.24
C LEU A 200 -12.52 8.85 27.53
N GLY A 201 -11.60 9.14 28.45
CA GLY A 201 -11.43 8.44 29.72
C GLY A 201 -11.28 6.92 29.55
N GLU A 202 -11.95 6.18 30.43
CA GLU A 202 -11.95 4.71 30.45
C GLU A 202 -12.55 4.07 29.18
N ASN A 203 -13.32 4.83 28.40
CA ASN A 203 -13.89 4.34 27.15
C ASN A 203 -12.91 4.39 25.98
N GLY A 204 -11.79 5.11 26.08
CA GLY A 204 -10.81 5.27 25.01
C GLY A 204 -10.37 3.95 24.34
N PRO A 205 -9.90 2.95 25.11
CA PRO A 205 -9.52 1.65 24.54
C PRO A 205 -10.68 0.93 23.83
N LYS A 206 -11.91 1.03 24.36
CA LYS A 206 -13.10 0.41 23.75
C LYS A 206 -13.48 1.10 22.44
N VAL A 207 -13.36 2.43 22.37
CA VAL A 207 -13.56 3.19 21.13
C VAL A 207 -12.52 2.78 20.09
N GLN A 208 -11.24 2.68 20.47
CA GLN A 208 -10.18 2.23 19.55
C GLN A 208 -10.47 0.83 18.98
N ALA A 209 -10.88 -0.11 19.83
CA ALA A 209 -11.28 -1.45 19.40
C ALA A 209 -12.49 -1.42 18.47
N GLY A 210 -13.46 -0.53 18.72
CA GLY A 210 -14.60 -0.29 17.83
C GLY A 210 -14.17 0.23 16.46
N ILE A 211 -13.30 1.24 16.40
CA ILE A 211 -12.73 1.74 15.14
C ILE A 211 -12.02 0.61 14.40
N GLY A 212 -11.18 -0.16 15.11
CA GLY A 212 -10.51 -1.33 14.56
C GLY A 212 -11.49 -2.32 13.92
N ARG A 213 -12.55 -2.68 14.64
CA ARG A 213 -13.60 -3.58 14.13
C ARG A 213 -14.26 -3.05 12.85
N TYR A 214 -14.69 -1.78 12.83
CA TYR A 214 -15.35 -1.20 11.66
C TYR A 214 -14.42 -1.05 10.46
N LEU A 215 -13.13 -0.79 10.70
CA LEU A 215 -12.13 -0.69 9.64
C LEU A 215 -11.52 -2.04 9.24
N GLY A 216 -11.73 -3.11 10.00
CA GLY A 216 -11.06 -4.40 9.83
C GLY A 216 -9.57 -4.36 10.20
N PHE A 217 -9.24 -3.62 11.26
CA PHE A 217 -7.91 -3.44 11.84
C PHE A 217 -7.85 -4.00 13.26
N GLY A 218 -6.63 -4.28 13.72
CA GLY A 218 -6.35 -4.48 15.14
C GLY A 218 -6.42 -3.17 15.93
N SER A 219 -5.93 -3.20 17.16
CA SER A 219 -5.82 -2.02 18.03
C SER A 219 -4.40 -1.91 18.57
N MET A 220 -3.93 -0.68 18.76
CA MET A 220 -2.68 -0.45 19.48
C MET A 220 -2.85 -0.82 20.95
N ASN A 221 -1.92 -1.61 21.49
CA ASN A 221 -1.91 -1.97 22.91
C ASN A 221 -1.67 -0.74 23.80
N VAL A 222 -0.77 0.14 23.38
CA VAL A 222 -0.50 1.41 24.05
C VAL A 222 -0.66 2.54 23.03
N PRO A 223 -1.56 3.49 23.25
CA PRO A 223 -1.70 4.65 22.39
C PRO A 223 -0.42 5.48 22.37
N SER A 224 0.10 5.76 21.19
CA SER A 224 1.23 6.65 21.01
C SER A 224 1.09 7.44 19.71
N ARG A 225 1.47 8.70 19.75
CA ARG A 225 1.47 9.59 18.57
C ARG A 225 2.76 9.45 17.74
N VAL A 226 3.77 8.78 18.28
CA VAL A 226 5.12 8.68 17.71
C VAL A 226 5.52 7.27 17.32
N ILE A 227 4.62 6.30 17.50
CA ILE A 227 4.87 4.91 17.14
C ILE A 227 4.86 4.75 15.61
N LEU A 228 5.96 4.23 15.07
CA LEU A 228 6.20 4.12 13.63
C LEU A 228 6.87 2.80 13.25
N ASP A 229 7.12 1.91 14.21
CA ASP A 229 7.77 0.62 13.99
C ASP A 229 6.98 -0.27 13.02
N HIS A 230 5.64 -0.19 13.05
CA HIS A 230 4.77 -0.90 12.12
C HIS A 230 4.95 -0.42 10.66
N LEU A 231 5.15 0.88 10.43
CA LEU A 231 5.53 1.40 9.11
C LEU A 231 6.96 0.99 8.74
N GLY A 232 7.87 1.00 9.71
CA GLY A 232 9.24 0.50 9.55
C GLY A 232 9.28 -0.96 9.10
N GLU A 233 8.48 -1.83 9.73
CA GLU A 233 8.33 -3.24 9.34
C GLU A 233 7.87 -3.34 7.88
N ASN A 234 6.82 -2.60 7.49
CA ASN A 234 6.35 -2.58 6.10
C ASN A 234 7.44 -2.13 5.11
N ILE A 235 8.21 -1.08 5.42
CA ILE A 235 9.31 -0.61 4.58
C ILE A 235 10.39 -1.69 4.42
N CYS A 236 10.75 -2.36 5.52
CA CYS A 236 11.72 -3.46 5.48
C CYS A 236 11.21 -4.63 4.64
N LEU A 237 9.93 -4.99 4.73
CA LEU A 237 9.32 -6.03 3.89
C LEU A 237 9.39 -5.68 2.40
N LEU A 238 9.04 -4.44 2.04
CA LEU A 238 9.15 -3.94 0.67
C LEU A 238 10.60 -3.96 0.18
N GLY A 239 11.56 -3.56 1.02
CA GLY A 239 12.99 -3.61 0.70
C GLY A 239 13.50 -5.03 0.46
N MET A 240 13.05 -6.00 1.27
CA MET A 240 13.39 -7.41 1.09
C MET A 240 12.80 -7.97 -0.21
N LEU A 241 11.55 -7.63 -0.54
CA LEU A 241 10.92 -8.03 -1.80
C LEU A 241 11.69 -7.43 -2.98
N ALA A 242 11.98 -6.12 -2.95
CA ALA A 242 12.74 -5.39 -3.96
C ALA A 242 14.12 -6.03 -4.21
N ALA A 243 14.84 -6.40 -3.15
CA ALA A 243 16.13 -7.07 -3.27
C ALA A 243 16.04 -8.42 -4.01
N SER A 244 15.03 -9.24 -3.69
CA SER A 244 14.81 -10.53 -4.37
C SER A 244 14.44 -10.35 -5.85
N VAL A 245 13.49 -9.46 -6.16
CA VAL A 245 13.06 -9.25 -7.56
C VAL A 245 14.14 -8.56 -8.38
N GLY A 246 14.90 -7.63 -7.80
CA GLY A 246 16.05 -7.01 -8.44
C GLY A 246 17.17 -8.00 -8.76
N ARG A 247 17.40 -9.00 -7.89
CA ARG A 247 18.32 -10.12 -8.19
C ARG A 247 17.80 -10.96 -9.36
N ILE A 248 16.51 -11.29 -9.40
CA ILE A 248 15.88 -12.04 -10.52
C ILE A 248 16.03 -11.24 -11.83
N GLY A 249 15.74 -9.93 -11.79
CA GLY A 249 15.91 -9.04 -12.94
C GLY A 249 17.35 -8.99 -13.44
N ARG A 250 18.33 -8.91 -12.53
CA ARG A 250 19.77 -8.96 -12.85
C ARG A 250 20.17 -10.27 -13.52
N GLU A 251 19.60 -11.38 -13.07
CA GLU A 251 19.86 -12.69 -13.65
C GLU A 251 19.35 -12.76 -15.09
N ILE A 252 18.10 -12.35 -15.34
CA ILE A 252 17.52 -12.28 -16.69
C ILE A 252 18.34 -11.35 -17.58
N TYR A 253 18.68 -10.15 -17.09
CA TYR A 253 19.56 -9.20 -17.78
C TYR A 253 20.88 -9.84 -18.20
N THR A 254 21.46 -10.66 -17.32
CA THR A 254 22.73 -11.33 -17.58
C THR A 254 22.55 -12.39 -18.65
N LEU A 255 21.56 -13.27 -18.53
CA LEU A 255 21.30 -14.35 -19.48
C LEU A 255 20.89 -13.84 -20.88
N MET A 256 20.38 -12.61 -20.98
CA MET A 256 20.08 -11.94 -22.25
C MET A 256 21.29 -11.37 -22.99
N LYS A 257 22.47 -11.28 -22.36
CA LYS A 257 23.68 -10.78 -23.04
C LYS A 257 24.03 -11.69 -24.21
N THR A 258 24.56 -11.10 -25.29
CA THR A 258 24.95 -11.81 -26.52
C THR A 258 25.89 -12.99 -26.26
N GLU A 259 26.76 -12.89 -25.26
CA GLU A 259 27.72 -13.93 -24.88
C GLU A 259 27.06 -15.16 -24.24
N PHE A 260 25.84 -15.03 -23.71
CA PHE A 260 25.08 -16.14 -23.15
C PHE A 260 23.91 -16.52 -24.07
N GLY A 261 23.04 -15.58 -24.39
CA GLY A 261 21.90 -15.79 -25.29
C GLY A 261 20.93 -16.88 -24.83
N GLU A 262 20.80 -17.10 -23.51
CA GLU A 262 20.07 -18.23 -22.94
C GLU A 262 18.57 -17.94 -22.76
N VAL A 263 18.22 -16.67 -22.52
CA VAL A 263 16.82 -16.23 -22.34
C VAL A 263 16.61 -14.89 -23.02
N GLU A 264 15.35 -14.55 -23.29
CA GLU A 264 14.96 -13.22 -23.78
C GLU A 264 13.63 -12.74 -23.18
N GLU A 265 13.52 -11.44 -23.00
CA GLU A 265 12.23 -10.79 -22.73
C GLU A 265 11.30 -10.88 -23.95
N PRO A 266 9.97 -10.88 -23.74
CA PRO A 266 9.02 -10.75 -24.84
C PRO A 266 9.28 -9.49 -25.66
N VAL A 267 9.18 -9.61 -27.00
CA VAL A 267 9.31 -8.47 -27.94
C VAL A 267 7.97 -8.26 -28.65
N PRO A 268 7.09 -7.38 -28.11
CA PRO A 268 5.81 -7.08 -28.74
C PRO A 268 5.99 -6.50 -30.15
N PRO A 269 5.05 -6.76 -31.09
CA PRO A 269 5.05 -6.11 -32.39
C PRO A 269 5.18 -4.59 -32.29
N GLY A 270 6.03 -3.99 -33.13
CA GLY A 270 6.29 -2.54 -33.12
C GLY A 270 7.35 -2.08 -32.11
N THR A 271 7.91 -2.99 -31.29
CA THR A 271 9.00 -2.63 -30.37
C THR A 271 10.29 -2.36 -31.15
N VAL A 272 10.78 -1.12 -31.07
CA VAL A 272 12.12 -0.78 -31.57
C VAL A 272 13.17 -1.17 -30.52
N GLY A 273 14.02 -2.13 -30.87
CA GLY A 273 15.12 -2.59 -30.03
C GLY A 273 16.26 -1.56 -29.96
N SER A 274 16.70 -1.06 -31.11
CA SER A 274 17.66 0.05 -31.25
C SER A 274 17.31 0.90 -32.46
N SER A 275 17.58 2.20 -32.40
CA SER A 275 17.43 3.11 -33.54
C SER A 275 18.45 2.86 -34.65
N THR A 276 19.55 2.16 -34.35
CA THR A 276 20.69 1.99 -35.28
C THR A 276 21.02 0.53 -35.60
N MET A 277 20.49 -0.43 -34.84
CA MET A 277 20.87 -1.84 -34.95
C MET A 277 19.62 -2.73 -34.93
N PRO A 278 19.14 -3.20 -36.10
CA PRO A 278 17.90 -3.98 -36.21
C PRO A 278 17.88 -5.26 -35.36
N GLN A 279 19.04 -5.88 -35.16
CA GLN A 279 19.20 -7.09 -34.36
C GLN A 279 19.29 -6.84 -32.84
N LYS A 280 19.53 -5.59 -32.41
CA LYS A 280 19.81 -5.29 -30.99
C LYS A 280 18.52 -5.35 -30.17
N ARG A 281 18.44 -6.34 -29.29
CA ARG A 281 17.38 -6.47 -28.28
C ARG A 281 17.92 -6.01 -26.92
N ASN A 282 17.25 -5.04 -26.31
CA ASN A 282 17.63 -4.54 -24.98
C ASN A 282 16.71 -5.15 -23.91
N PRO A 283 17.24 -5.53 -22.74
CA PRO A 283 16.46 -5.98 -21.59
C PRO A 283 15.74 -4.79 -20.94
N LYS A 284 14.57 -4.41 -21.46
CA LYS A 284 13.86 -3.19 -21.03
C LYS A 284 13.11 -3.41 -19.73
N LEU A 285 12.46 -4.57 -19.57
CA LEU A 285 11.60 -4.85 -18.43
C LEU A 285 12.44 -5.12 -17.18
N CYS A 286 13.46 -5.97 -17.28
CA CYS A 286 14.26 -6.39 -16.13
C CYS A 286 15.27 -5.34 -15.69
N GLN A 287 15.54 -4.32 -16.52
CA GLN A 287 16.35 -3.15 -16.14
C GLN A 287 15.58 -2.16 -15.25
N ASP A 288 14.25 -2.12 -15.37
CA ASP A 288 13.39 -1.22 -14.62
C ASP A 288 12.82 -1.86 -13.33
N ILE A 289 13.27 -3.08 -12.97
CA ILE A 289 13.01 -3.76 -11.68
C ILE A 289 13.98 -3.23 -10.61
#